data_AF-A0A2L2T525-F1
#
_entry.id   AF-A0A2L2T525-F1
#
_cell.length_a   1.000
_cell.length_b   1.000
_cell.length_c   1.000
_cell.angle_alpha   90.00
_cell.angle_beta   90.00
_cell.angle_gamma   90.00
#
_symmetry.space_group_name_H-M   'P 1'
#
loop_
_entity.id
_entity.type
_entity.pdbx_description
1 polymer ?
#
loop_
_entity_poly.entity_id
_entity_poly.type
_entity_poly.pdbx_seq_one_letter_code
_entity_poly.pdbx_strand_id
1 'polypeptide(L)'
;MASVPQQATQNLLARAHSPDSANRIYSEKIQYRSLILRPTSPPPATINARAARRKARQDKKEKQKQKPKPLSSRERRNLGLHDIPKDGQKYHIYEPLTHLWLGYARELLGNDIFTGGPNAAVKLASAEFHGAPIQVVRSHCPGRVGIEGIVVRDRKFVFEIITKKRGVKVVPKEGTIFRVEVPLDEKVTDGEKASNKTFACEVFGDQMMVRAPDRANKKFKAHFLLNV
;
A
#
# COMPACT_ATOMS: atom_id res chain seq x y z
N MET A 1 15.55 -59.26 50.19
CA MET A 1 15.23 -59.68 48.81
C MET A 1 15.40 -58.50 47.89
N ALA A 2 16.13 -58.63 46.77
CA ALA A 2 16.33 -57.53 45.81
C ALA A 2 14.98 -57.12 45.19
N SER A 3 14.78 -55.82 44.94
CA SER A 3 13.54 -55.35 44.33
C SER A 3 13.45 -55.78 42.86
N VAL A 4 12.22 -55.96 42.34
CA VAL A 4 11.96 -56.36 40.94
C VAL A 4 12.79 -55.57 39.90
N PRO A 5 12.94 -54.22 39.98
CA PRO A 5 13.76 -53.49 39.02
C PRO A 5 15.28 -53.74 39.16
N GLN A 6 15.74 -54.08 40.37
CA GLN A 6 17.14 -54.42 40.64
C GLN A 6 17.50 -55.79 40.05
N GLN A 7 16.59 -56.76 40.15
CA GLN A 7 16.75 -58.06 39.52
C GLN A 7 16.74 -57.93 37.99
N ALA A 8 15.86 -57.11 37.42
CA ALA A 8 15.80 -56.88 35.98
C ALA A 8 17.10 -56.28 35.42
N THR A 9 17.70 -55.33 36.12
CA THR A 9 18.97 -54.70 35.72
C THR A 9 20.16 -55.64 35.85
N GLN A 10 20.25 -56.42 36.93
CA GLN A 10 21.27 -57.46 37.08
C GLN A 10 21.16 -58.55 35.99
N ASN A 11 19.94 -59.01 35.71
CA ASN A 11 19.67 -59.98 34.64
C ASN A 11 20.10 -59.45 33.26
N LEU A 12 19.98 -58.15 33.03
CA LEU A 12 20.38 -57.51 31.77
C LEU A 12 21.92 -57.44 31.65
N LEU A 13 22.62 -57.12 32.75
CA LEU A 13 24.09 -57.11 32.78
C LEU A 13 24.68 -58.52 32.60
N ALA A 14 24.05 -59.53 33.21
CA ALA A 14 24.48 -60.92 33.13
C ALA A 14 24.40 -61.50 31.69
N ARG A 15 23.66 -60.87 30.77
CA ARG A 15 23.65 -61.26 29.35
C ARG A 15 24.92 -60.87 28.59
N ALA A 16 25.65 -59.86 29.06
CA ALA A 16 26.81 -59.30 28.36
C ALA A 16 28.14 -59.49 29.11
N HIS A 17 28.09 -59.79 30.41
CA HIS A 17 29.28 -59.87 31.27
C HIS A 17 29.28 -61.14 32.13
N SER A 18 30.47 -61.58 32.55
CA SER A 18 30.62 -62.65 33.56
C SER A 18 29.91 -62.27 34.86
N PRO A 19 29.46 -63.26 35.67
CA PRO A 19 28.68 -62.98 36.88
C PRO A 19 29.40 -62.03 37.84
N ASP A 20 30.72 -62.19 38.02
CA ASP A 20 31.52 -61.31 38.87
C ASP A 20 31.61 -59.88 38.32
N SER A 21 31.77 -59.74 37.01
CA SER A 21 31.81 -58.42 36.34
C SER A 21 30.46 -57.72 36.40
N ALA A 22 29.37 -58.47 36.20
CA ALA A 22 28.00 -57.95 36.26
C ALA A 22 27.66 -57.44 37.67
N ASN A 23 28.01 -58.21 38.71
CA ASN A 23 27.81 -57.82 40.10
C ASN A 23 28.63 -56.57 40.47
N ARG A 24 29.90 -56.51 40.05
CA ARG A 24 30.77 -55.36 40.27
C ARG A 24 30.26 -54.10 39.58
N ILE A 25 29.84 -54.20 38.31
CA ILE A 25 29.28 -53.07 37.56
C ILE A 25 27.98 -52.57 38.22
N TYR A 26 27.13 -53.50 38.65
CA TYR A 26 25.88 -53.17 39.30
C TYR A 26 26.10 -52.40 40.62
N SER A 27 26.95 -52.91 41.51
CA SER A 27 27.21 -52.31 42.82
C SER A 27 27.94 -50.97 42.72
N GLU A 28 28.98 -50.89 41.88
CA GLU A 28 29.81 -49.68 41.77
C GLU A 28 29.12 -48.57 40.98
N LYS A 29 28.49 -48.90 39.85
CA LYS A 29 28.10 -47.89 38.84
C LYS A 29 26.60 -47.60 38.77
N ILE A 30 25.76 -48.53 39.21
CA ILE A 30 24.31 -48.48 38.93
C ILE A 30 23.50 -48.33 40.21
N GLN A 31 23.78 -49.12 41.26
CA GLN A 31 22.97 -49.20 42.47
C GLN A 31 22.74 -47.83 43.14
N TYR A 32 23.75 -46.97 43.15
CA TYR A 32 23.70 -45.65 43.79
C TYR A 32 23.53 -44.49 42.80
N ARG A 33 23.33 -44.78 41.50
CA ARG A 33 23.19 -43.78 40.43
C ARG A 33 21.82 -43.89 39.78
N SER A 34 20.78 -43.47 40.49
CA SER A 34 19.41 -43.46 39.96
C SER A 34 19.28 -42.44 38.81
N LEU A 35 18.94 -42.94 37.61
CA LEU A 35 18.58 -42.08 36.48
C LEU A 35 17.12 -41.63 36.67
N ILE A 36 16.94 -40.36 37.01
CA ILE A 36 15.62 -39.73 37.04
C ILE A 36 15.19 -39.52 35.58
N LEU A 37 14.47 -40.49 35.03
CA LEU A 37 13.88 -40.37 33.70
C LEU A 37 12.74 -39.35 33.77
N ARG A 38 12.97 -38.14 33.25
CA ARG A 38 11.88 -37.22 32.96
C ARG A 38 11.15 -37.73 31.71
N PRO A 39 9.81 -37.89 31.74
CA PRO A 39 9.05 -38.24 30.54
C PRO A 39 9.34 -37.23 29.43
N THR A 40 9.88 -37.69 28.31
CA THR A 40 10.11 -36.88 27.11
C THR A 40 8.83 -36.55 26.34
N SER A 41 7.66 -36.96 26.84
CA SER A 41 6.37 -36.53 26.30
C SER A 41 6.12 -35.08 26.71
N PRO A 42 6.01 -34.14 25.78
CA PRO A 42 5.80 -32.75 26.15
C PRO A 42 4.40 -32.61 26.80
N PRO A 43 4.23 -31.70 27.78
CA PRO A 43 3.01 -31.60 28.59
C PRO A 43 1.77 -31.35 27.71
N PRO A 44 0.56 -31.72 28.14
CA PRO A 44 -0.67 -31.67 27.34
C PRO A 44 -0.94 -30.29 26.70
N ALA A 45 -0.48 -29.20 27.33
CA ALA A 45 -0.52 -27.85 26.78
C ALA A 45 0.19 -27.70 25.41
N THR A 46 1.27 -28.46 25.15
CA THR A 46 2.01 -28.45 23.88
C THR A 46 1.31 -29.27 22.79
N ILE A 47 0.63 -30.36 23.15
CA ILE A 47 -0.27 -31.13 22.27
C ILE A 47 -1.43 -30.22 21.84
N ASN A 48 -1.98 -29.45 22.79
CA ASN A 48 -3.03 -28.46 22.55
C ASN A 48 -2.55 -27.31 21.65
N ALA A 49 -1.32 -26.82 21.81
CA ALA A 49 -0.78 -25.77 20.95
C ALA A 49 -0.58 -26.22 19.48
N ARG A 50 -0.15 -27.48 19.25
CA ARG A 50 -0.03 -28.02 17.89
C ARG A 50 -1.41 -28.25 17.26
N ALA A 51 -2.36 -28.81 18.02
CA ALA A 51 -3.73 -29.01 17.56
C ALA A 51 -4.44 -27.68 17.26
N ALA A 52 -4.29 -26.67 18.12
CA ALA A 52 -4.83 -25.32 17.90
C ALA A 52 -4.27 -24.67 16.63
N ARG A 53 -2.96 -24.76 16.38
CA ARG A 53 -2.34 -24.28 15.13
C ARG A 53 -2.88 -25.01 13.90
N ARG A 54 -3.14 -26.32 14.00
CA ARG A 54 -3.72 -27.12 12.92
C ARG A 54 -5.16 -26.70 12.63
N LYS A 55 -5.99 -26.53 13.66
CA LYS A 55 -7.37 -26.05 13.55
C LYS A 55 -7.42 -24.65 12.93
N ALA A 56 -6.61 -23.71 13.42
CA ALA A 56 -6.53 -22.37 12.86
C ALA A 56 -6.13 -22.36 11.37
N ARG A 57 -5.26 -23.27 10.93
CA ARG A 57 -4.90 -23.43 9.51
C ARG A 57 -6.06 -24.00 8.69
N GLN A 58 -6.81 -24.96 9.23
CA GLN A 58 -8.00 -25.53 8.58
C GLN A 58 -9.10 -24.47 8.46
N ASP A 59 -9.43 -23.78 9.55
CA ASP A 59 -10.44 -22.70 9.55
C ASP A 59 -10.07 -21.59 8.55
N LYS A 60 -8.78 -21.22 8.45
CA LYS A 60 -8.31 -20.26 7.46
C LYS A 60 -8.48 -20.78 6.03
N LYS A 61 -8.22 -22.06 5.77
CA LYS A 61 -8.39 -22.69 4.45
C LYS A 61 -9.87 -22.78 4.07
N GLU A 62 -10.75 -23.10 5.01
CA GLU A 62 -12.20 -23.15 4.80
C GLU A 62 -12.76 -21.76 4.50
N LYS A 63 -12.36 -20.74 5.27
CA LYS A 63 -12.74 -19.33 5.00
C LYS A 63 -12.22 -18.82 3.65
N GLN A 64 -11.04 -19.28 3.20
CA GLN A 64 -10.53 -18.93 1.87
C GLN A 64 -11.33 -19.54 0.73
N LYS A 65 -11.95 -20.71 0.92
CA LYS A 65 -12.80 -21.36 -0.11
C LYS A 65 -14.14 -20.67 -0.32
N GLN A 66 -14.64 -19.93 0.67
CA GLN A 66 -15.94 -19.24 0.59
C GLN A 66 -15.91 -17.99 -0.30
N LYS A 67 -14.73 -17.39 -0.51
CA LYS A 67 -14.59 -16.22 -1.37
C LYS A 67 -14.10 -16.66 -2.76
N PRO A 68 -14.65 -16.12 -3.85
CA PRO A 68 -14.07 -16.36 -5.16
C PRO A 68 -12.61 -15.90 -5.15
N LYS A 69 -11.74 -16.67 -5.82
CA LYS A 69 -10.32 -16.33 -5.92
C LYS A 69 -10.21 -14.94 -6.57
N PRO A 70 -9.45 -14.00 -5.99
CA PRO A 70 -9.27 -12.70 -6.61
C PRO A 70 -8.58 -12.88 -7.96
N LEU A 71 -8.99 -12.08 -8.95
CA LEU A 71 -8.37 -12.07 -10.27
C LEU A 71 -6.88 -11.77 -10.13
N SER A 72 -6.06 -12.61 -10.75
CA SER A 72 -4.63 -12.43 -10.93
C SER A 72 -4.33 -11.20 -11.80
N SER A 73 -3.10 -10.69 -11.70
CA SER A 73 -2.66 -9.56 -12.52
C SER A 73 -2.69 -9.84 -14.02
N ARG A 74 -2.65 -11.11 -14.44
CA ARG A 74 -2.79 -11.50 -15.86
C ARG A 74 -4.26 -11.47 -16.28
N GLU A 75 -5.16 -12.01 -15.47
CA GLU A 75 -6.59 -11.98 -15.74
C GLU A 75 -7.13 -10.55 -15.81
N ARG A 76 -6.72 -9.66 -14.89
CA ARG A 76 -7.12 -8.24 -14.91
C ARG A 76 -6.68 -7.50 -16.17
N ARG A 77 -5.47 -7.82 -16.68
CA ARG A 77 -4.94 -7.27 -17.94
C ARG A 77 -5.71 -7.79 -19.14
N ASN A 78 -5.99 -9.10 -19.19
CA ASN A 78 -6.77 -9.70 -20.27
C ASN A 78 -8.20 -9.14 -20.33
N LEU A 79 -8.79 -8.82 -19.16
CA LEU A 79 -10.11 -8.18 -19.08
C LEU A 79 -10.08 -6.68 -19.37
N GLY A 80 -8.91 -6.06 -19.57
CA GLY A 80 -8.79 -4.61 -19.81
C GLY A 80 -9.35 -3.76 -18.67
N LEU A 81 -9.38 -4.27 -17.44
CA LEU A 81 -10.07 -3.62 -16.30
C LEU A 81 -9.49 -2.24 -15.95
N HIS A 82 -8.28 -1.96 -16.44
CA HIS A 82 -7.55 -0.72 -16.23
C HIS A 82 -7.48 0.15 -17.49
N ASP A 83 -8.13 -0.22 -18.57
CA ASP A 83 -8.13 0.54 -19.81
C ASP A 83 -9.43 1.35 -19.91
N ILE A 84 -9.32 2.55 -20.48
CA ILE A 84 -10.50 3.38 -20.74
C ILE A 84 -10.98 3.00 -22.15
N PRO A 85 -12.20 2.43 -22.30
CA PRO A 85 -12.73 2.09 -23.62
C PRO A 85 -12.76 3.31 -24.54
N LYS A 86 -12.59 3.12 -25.84
CA LYS A 86 -12.54 4.23 -26.81
C LYS A 86 -13.78 5.13 -26.74
N ASP A 87 -14.94 4.56 -26.48
CA ASP A 87 -16.20 5.31 -26.33
C ASP A 87 -16.19 6.26 -25.13
N GLY A 88 -15.46 5.89 -24.08
CA GLY A 88 -15.23 6.69 -22.88
C GLY A 88 -14.12 7.74 -23.05
N GLN A 89 -13.34 7.72 -24.13
CA GLN A 89 -12.25 8.68 -24.36
C GLN A 89 -12.74 9.97 -25.04
N LYS A 90 -13.94 10.43 -24.71
CA LYS A 90 -14.52 11.67 -25.26
C LYS A 90 -14.44 12.77 -24.20
N TYR A 91 -13.93 13.94 -24.61
CA TYR A 91 -13.69 15.06 -23.69
C TYR A 91 -14.96 15.50 -22.93
N HIS A 92 -16.09 15.63 -23.62
CA HIS A 92 -17.35 16.09 -23.03
C HIS A 92 -17.86 15.20 -21.89
N ILE A 93 -17.48 13.92 -21.85
CA ILE A 93 -17.87 13.01 -20.75
C ILE A 93 -17.27 13.48 -19.43
N TYR A 94 -16.09 14.12 -19.47
CA TYR A 94 -15.34 14.54 -18.29
C TYR A 94 -15.57 16.02 -17.91
N GLU A 95 -16.24 16.82 -18.73
CA GLU A 95 -16.54 18.23 -18.41
C GLU A 95 -17.29 18.41 -17.08
N PRO A 96 -18.31 17.60 -16.74
CA PRO A 96 -18.96 17.68 -15.42
C PRO A 96 -18.01 17.45 -14.25
N LEU A 97 -16.97 16.63 -14.46
CA LEU A 97 -15.97 16.34 -13.44
C LEU A 97 -15.10 17.56 -13.13
N THR A 98 -14.86 18.42 -14.13
CA THR A 98 -14.18 19.69 -13.93
C THR A 98 -14.98 20.63 -13.05
N HIS A 99 -16.30 20.74 -13.24
CA HIS A 99 -17.13 21.57 -12.36
C HIS A 99 -17.10 21.08 -10.91
N LEU A 100 -17.17 19.76 -10.70
CA LEU A 100 -17.05 19.17 -9.37
C LEU A 100 -15.69 19.47 -8.74
N TRP A 101 -14.61 19.30 -9.52
CA TRP A 101 -13.26 19.55 -9.04
C TRP A 101 -13.01 21.03 -8.71
N LEU A 102 -13.56 21.96 -9.51
CA LEU A 102 -13.46 23.40 -9.23
C LEU A 102 -14.18 23.77 -7.93
N GLY A 103 -15.38 23.22 -7.68
CA GLY A 103 -16.07 23.38 -6.40
C GLY A 103 -15.24 22.88 -5.23
N TYR A 104 -14.71 21.66 -5.34
CA TYR A 104 -13.79 21.08 -4.36
C TYR A 104 -12.55 21.93 -4.12
N ALA A 105 -11.90 22.44 -5.17
CA ALA A 105 -10.67 23.23 -5.04
C ALA A 105 -10.94 24.56 -4.32
N ARG A 106 -12.08 25.20 -4.59
CA ARG A 106 -12.50 26.43 -3.90
C ARG A 106 -12.79 26.19 -2.43
N GLU A 107 -13.50 25.11 -2.10
CA GLU A 107 -13.76 24.73 -0.70
C GLU A 107 -12.48 24.38 0.06
N LEU A 108 -11.57 23.63 -0.58
CA LEU A 108 -10.30 23.22 0.00
C LEU A 108 -9.40 24.43 0.30
N LEU A 109 -9.25 25.31 -0.69
CA LEU A 109 -8.41 26.50 -0.55
C LEU A 109 -9.05 27.54 0.37
N GLY A 110 -10.37 27.69 0.33
CA GLY A 110 -11.09 28.69 1.12
C GLY A 110 -10.49 30.08 0.90
N ASN A 111 -10.14 30.77 1.98
CA ASN A 111 -9.51 32.10 1.88
C ASN A 111 -8.08 32.07 1.30
N ASP A 112 -7.39 30.92 1.36
CA ASP A 112 -6.02 30.79 0.84
C ASP A 112 -5.96 30.94 -0.69
N ILE A 113 -7.10 30.90 -1.37
CA ILE A 113 -7.18 31.12 -2.82
C ILE A 113 -6.90 32.59 -3.20
N PHE A 114 -7.10 33.53 -2.28
CA PHE A 114 -6.87 34.97 -2.52
C PHE A 114 -5.47 35.42 -2.10
N THR A 115 -4.93 34.82 -1.05
CA THR A 115 -3.59 35.11 -0.51
C THR A 115 -2.50 34.25 -1.16
N GLY A 116 -2.82 33.01 -1.51
CA GLY A 116 -1.85 32.02 -1.96
C GLY A 116 -0.86 31.62 -0.85
N GLY A 117 0.36 31.28 -1.28
CA GLY A 117 1.47 30.99 -0.36
C GLY A 117 1.53 29.56 0.17
N PRO A 118 2.31 29.32 1.25
CA PRO A 118 2.63 27.97 1.72
C PRO A 118 1.41 27.15 2.16
N ASN A 119 0.39 27.79 2.74
CA ASN A 119 -0.82 27.10 3.19
C ASN A 119 -1.61 26.53 2.01
N ALA A 120 -1.81 27.34 0.95
CA ALA A 120 -2.41 26.89 -0.30
C ALA A 120 -1.58 25.75 -0.92
N ALA A 121 -0.25 25.88 -0.94
CA ALA A 121 0.64 24.87 -1.50
C ALA A 121 0.55 23.53 -0.77
N VAL A 122 0.51 23.53 0.56
CA VAL A 122 0.37 22.30 1.37
C VAL A 122 -0.98 21.61 1.13
N LYS A 123 -2.07 22.39 1.06
CA LYS A 123 -3.40 21.88 0.73
C LYS A 123 -3.45 21.25 -0.66
N LEU A 124 -2.87 21.91 -1.65
CA LEU A 124 -2.81 21.42 -3.02
C LEU A 124 -1.90 20.20 -3.18
N ALA A 125 -0.80 20.12 -2.42
CA ALA A 125 0.09 18.95 -2.45
C ALA A 125 -0.60 17.66 -1.97
N SER A 126 -1.52 17.78 -0.99
CA SER A 126 -2.32 16.65 -0.49
C SER A 126 -3.63 16.43 -1.26
N ALA A 127 -4.04 17.40 -2.10
CA ALA A 127 -5.29 17.35 -2.85
C ALA A 127 -5.36 16.22 -3.87
N GLU A 128 -6.59 15.88 -4.26
CA GLU A 128 -6.89 15.00 -5.37
C GLU A 128 -7.02 15.80 -6.67
N PHE A 129 -6.46 15.28 -7.78
CA PHE A 129 -6.46 15.97 -9.07
C PHE A 129 -7.34 15.28 -10.12
N HIS A 130 -8.13 14.27 -9.76
CA HIS A 130 -9.11 13.69 -10.70
C HIS A 130 -10.18 14.73 -11.04
N GLY A 131 -10.35 15.02 -12.33
CA GLY A 131 -11.23 16.10 -12.80
C GLY A 131 -10.57 17.46 -12.93
N ALA A 132 -9.34 17.62 -12.45
CA ALA A 132 -8.65 18.91 -12.52
C ALA A 132 -8.37 19.31 -13.97
N PRO A 133 -8.69 20.55 -14.38
CA PRO A 133 -8.21 21.12 -15.61
C PRO A 133 -6.73 21.48 -15.43
N ILE A 134 -5.85 20.87 -16.23
CA ILE A 134 -4.42 21.07 -16.13
C ILE A 134 -3.78 21.34 -17.48
N GLN A 135 -2.68 22.10 -17.44
CA GLN A 135 -1.83 22.38 -18.57
C GLN A 135 -0.38 22.02 -18.25
N VAL A 136 0.31 21.36 -19.16
CA VAL A 136 1.76 21.11 -19.04
C VAL A 136 2.52 22.38 -19.44
N VAL A 137 3.10 23.09 -18.47
CA VAL A 137 3.86 24.33 -18.71
C VAL A 137 5.33 24.03 -18.99
N ARG A 138 5.89 23.05 -18.28
CA ARG A 138 7.29 22.62 -18.46
C ARG A 138 7.35 21.10 -18.45
N SER A 139 8.17 20.52 -19.30
CA SER A 139 8.49 19.10 -19.26
C SER A 139 9.90 18.89 -19.80
N HIS A 140 10.61 17.89 -19.29
CA HIS A 140 11.88 17.46 -19.86
C HIS A 140 11.76 17.05 -21.34
N CYS A 141 10.57 16.61 -21.77
CA CYS A 141 10.27 16.32 -23.16
C CYS A 141 9.49 17.50 -23.77
N PRO A 142 10.09 18.32 -24.66
CA PRO A 142 9.45 19.51 -25.21
C PRO A 142 8.12 19.23 -25.93
N GLY A 143 7.98 18.06 -26.57
CA GLY A 143 6.75 17.66 -27.26
C GLY A 143 5.53 17.46 -26.35
N ARG A 144 5.71 17.46 -25.02
CA ARG A 144 4.61 17.39 -24.03
C ARG A 144 4.16 18.76 -23.54
N VAL A 145 4.97 19.79 -23.75
CA VAL A 145 4.64 21.16 -23.34
C VAL A 145 3.42 21.65 -24.13
N GLY A 146 2.49 22.31 -23.44
CA GLY A 146 1.23 22.77 -24.02
C GLY A 146 0.13 21.70 -24.11
N ILE A 147 0.35 20.48 -23.61
CA ILE A 147 -0.76 19.53 -23.43
C ILE A 147 -1.70 20.11 -22.38
N GLU A 148 -2.94 20.37 -22.78
CA GLU A 148 -4.01 20.89 -21.94
C GLU A 148 -5.21 19.93 -21.96
N GLY A 149 -5.81 19.72 -20.80
CA GLY A 149 -7.01 18.91 -20.68
C GLY A 149 -7.40 18.59 -19.25
N ILE A 150 -8.28 17.61 -19.11
CA ILE A 150 -8.84 17.19 -17.82
C ILE A 150 -8.11 15.93 -17.35
N VAL A 151 -7.70 15.88 -16.09
CA VAL A 151 -7.11 14.65 -15.52
C VAL A 151 -8.21 13.60 -15.34
N VAL A 152 -8.13 12.52 -16.11
CA VAL A 152 -9.02 11.37 -15.98
C VAL A 152 -8.56 10.45 -14.86
N ARG A 153 -7.24 10.22 -14.74
CA ARG A 153 -6.66 9.35 -13.70
C ARG A 153 -5.36 9.91 -13.13
N ASP A 154 -5.30 9.92 -11.81
CA ASP A 154 -4.11 10.17 -11.01
C ASP A 154 -3.49 8.84 -10.58
N ARG A 155 -2.50 8.39 -11.35
CA ARG A 155 -1.75 7.16 -11.07
C ARG A 155 -0.44 7.48 -10.37
N LYS A 156 0.19 6.43 -9.83
CA LYS A 156 1.58 6.53 -9.42
C LYS A 156 2.40 6.93 -10.67
N PHE A 157 3.27 7.93 -10.53
CA PHE A 157 4.17 8.45 -11.58
C PHE A 157 3.56 9.14 -12.81
N VAL A 158 2.29 8.91 -13.15
CA VAL A 158 1.70 9.46 -14.39
C VAL A 158 0.33 10.09 -14.14
N PHE A 159 0.01 11.12 -14.92
CA PHE A 159 -1.34 11.61 -15.10
C PHE A 159 -1.87 11.14 -16.45
N GLU A 160 -3.13 10.70 -16.47
CA GLU A 160 -3.85 10.46 -17.72
C GLU A 160 -4.78 11.63 -17.97
N ILE A 161 -4.52 12.37 -19.05
CA ILE A 161 -5.16 13.64 -19.36
C ILE A 161 -6.00 13.46 -20.63
N ILE A 162 -7.30 13.73 -20.58
CA ILE A 162 -8.13 13.79 -21.78
C ILE A 162 -7.99 15.17 -22.41
N THR A 163 -7.50 15.20 -23.65
CA THR A 163 -7.36 16.43 -24.43
C THR A 163 -8.55 16.62 -25.37
N LYS A 164 -8.92 17.86 -25.68
CA LYS A 164 -10.03 18.16 -26.60
C LYS A 164 -9.83 17.57 -28.00
N LYS A 165 -8.58 17.53 -28.49
CA LYS A 165 -8.24 17.17 -29.88
C LYS A 165 -7.63 15.77 -30.04
N ARG A 166 -6.87 15.27 -29.07
CA ARG A 166 -5.95 14.13 -29.25
C ARG A 166 -6.26 12.93 -28.35
N GLY A 167 -7.46 12.88 -27.78
CA GLY A 167 -7.89 11.81 -26.86
C GLY A 167 -7.09 11.81 -25.55
N VAL A 168 -7.02 10.64 -24.92
CA VAL A 168 -6.30 10.46 -23.64
C VAL A 168 -4.79 10.42 -23.88
N LYS A 169 -4.05 11.22 -23.12
CA LYS A 169 -2.58 11.27 -23.10
C LYS A 169 -2.07 10.87 -21.73
N VAL A 170 -1.11 9.95 -21.71
CA VAL A 170 -0.41 9.57 -20.48
C VAL A 170 0.84 10.44 -20.36
N VAL A 171 0.86 11.33 -19.37
CA VAL A 171 1.95 12.27 -19.13
C VAL A 171 2.70 11.85 -17.86
N PRO A 172 4.01 11.55 -17.95
CA PRO A 172 4.84 11.33 -16.77
C PRO A 172 4.90 12.58 -15.90
N LYS A 173 4.82 12.39 -14.59
CA LYS A 173 4.95 13.46 -13.60
C LYS A 173 6.40 13.87 -13.38
N GLU A 174 7.31 12.91 -13.53
CA GLU A 174 8.75 13.18 -13.43
C GLU A 174 9.18 14.25 -14.43
N GLY A 175 9.93 15.24 -13.94
CA GLY A 175 10.48 16.34 -14.73
C GLY A 175 9.40 17.16 -15.46
N THR A 176 8.17 17.19 -14.94
CA THR A 176 7.03 17.88 -15.55
C THR A 176 6.34 18.79 -14.54
N ILE A 177 6.04 20.02 -14.95
CA ILE A 177 5.32 21.03 -14.16
C ILE A 177 3.95 21.23 -14.79
N PHE A 178 2.91 21.08 -13.96
CA PHE A 178 1.52 21.21 -14.35
C PHE A 178 0.95 22.51 -13.76
N ARG A 179 0.38 23.36 -14.61
CA ARG A 179 -0.40 24.52 -14.16
C ARG A 179 -1.85 24.11 -13.99
N VAL A 180 -2.42 24.54 -12.88
CA VAL A 180 -3.80 24.31 -12.50
C VAL A 180 -4.44 25.67 -12.26
N GLU A 181 -5.62 25.88 -12.82
CA GLU A 181 -6.33 27.15 -12.74
C GLU A 181 -7.70 26.97 -12.09
N VAL A 182 -8.00 27.83 -11.13
CA VAL A 182 -9.27 27.87 -10.42
C VAL A 182 -9.86 29.27 -10.59
N PRO A 183 -10.94 29.42 -11.37
CA PRO A 183 -11.63 30.69 -11.49
C PRO A 183 -12.25 31.09 -10.15
N LEU A 184 -12.03 32.33 -9.73
CA LEU A 184 -12.63 32.90 -8.53
C LEU A 184 -14.04 33.38 -8.87
N ASP A 185 -15.03 32.94 -8.13
CA ASP A 185 -16.36 33.52 -8.19
C ASP A 185 -16.32 34.76 -7.28
N GLU A 186 -16.11 35.95 -7.84
CA GLU A 186 -16.30 37.19 -7.07
C GLU A 186 -17.77 37.21 -6.63
N LYS A 187 -18.03 37.20 -5.32
CA LYS A 187 -19.35 37.57 -4.83
C LYS A 187 -19.59 38.98 -5.34
N VAL A 188 -20.68 39.17 -6.09
CA VAL A 188 -21.18 40.47 -6.53
C VAL A 188 -21.45 41.31 -5.29
N THR A 189 -20.45 42.02 -4.81
CA THR A 189 -20.60 43.19 -3.95
C THR A 189 -20.52 44.40 -4.87
N ASP A 190 -21.62 45.13 -4.91
CA ASP A 190 -21.97 46.26 -5.75
C ASP A 190 -20.83 47.01 -6.45
N GLY A 191 -20.94 47.08 -7.78
CA GLY A 191 -20.54 48.27 -8.56
C GLY A 191 -19.17 48.27 -9.23
N GLU A 192 -18.25 47.36 -8.91
CA GLU A 192 -16.93 47.34 -9.55
C GLU A 192 -16.82 46.22 -10.58
N LYS A 193 -16.34 46.58 -11.79
CA LYS A 193 -16.23 45.69 -12.96
C LYS A 193 -15.56 44.37 -12.57
N ALA A 194 -16.30 43.27 -12.67
CA ALA A 194 -15.85 41.91 -12.42
C ALA A 194 -14.52 41.64 -13.15
N SER A 195 -13.42 41.77 -12.42
CA SER A 195 -12.13 41.31 -12.92
C SER A 195 -12.19 39.81 -12.80
N ASN A 196 -12.10 39.08 -13.91
CA ASN A 196 -12.22 37.62 -13.91
C ASN A 196 -10.95 37.00 -13.30
N LYS A 197 -10.78 37.19 -11.98
CA LYS A 197 -9.56 36.88 -11.27
C LYS A 197 -9.46 35.36 -11.16
N THR A 198 -8.32 34.81 -11.57
CA THR A 198 -8.10 33.37 -11.59
C THR A 198 -6.93 33.06 -10.67
N PHE A 199 -7.12 32.11 -9.77
CA PHE A 199 -6.02 31.55 -8.99
C PHE A 199 -5.32 30.50 -9.85
N ALA A 200 -4.04 30.73 -10.13
CA ALA A 200 -3.21 29.79 -10.87
C ALA A 200 -2.09 29.27 -9.95
N CYS A 201 -1.88 27.96 -9.96
CA CYS A 201 -0.79 27.34 -9.23
C CYS A 201 -0.02 26.36 -10.13
N GLU A 202 1.29 26.29 -9.89
CA GLU A 202 2.16 25.33 -10.56
C GLU A 202 2.45 24.16 -9.61
N VAL A 203 2.14 22.96 -10.08
CA VAL A 203 2.32 21.71 -9.36
C VAL A 203 3.50 20.97 -9.98
N PHE A 204 4.55 20.78 -9.18
CA PHE A 204 5.72 20.01 -9.55
C PHE A 204 5.40 18.51 -9.53
N GLY A 205 5.46 17.86 -10.70
CA GLY A 205 5.11 16.46 -10.83
C GLY A 205 6.03 15.52 -10.05
N ASP A 206 7.30 15.89 -9.81
CA ASP A 206 8.24 15.16 -8.96
C ASP A 206 7.68 14.96 -7.54
N GLN A 207 6.92 15.92 -7.02
CA GLN A 207 6.27 15.82 -5.71
C GLN A 207 4.99 14.98 -5.74
N MET A 208 4.41 14.79 -6.93
CA MET A 208 3.15 14.10 -7.18
C MET A 208 3.31 12.64 -7.59
N MET A 209 4.52 12.05 -7.48
CA MET A 209 4.81 10.68 -7.92
C MET A 209 4.02 9.60 -7.18
N VAL A 210 3.42 9.91 -6.02
CA VAL A 210 2.58 8.98 -5.23
C VAL A 210 1.10 9.14 -5.63
N ARG A 211 0.32 8.07 -5.48
CA ARG A 211 -1.14 8.06 -5.77
C ARG A 211 -1.87 9.05 -4.84
N ALA A 212 -2.99 9.61 -5.31
CA ALA A 212 -3.76 10.59 -4.53
C ALA A 212 -4.11 10.15 -3.10
N PRO A 213 -4.64 8.93 -2.85
CA PRO A 213 -4.99 8.52 -1.47
C PRO A 213 -3.77 8.38 -0.56
N ASP A 214 -2.62 8.04 -1.14
CA ASP A 214 -1.37 7.89 -0.40
C ASP A 214 -0.74 9.27 -0.10
N ARG A 215 -1.02 10.31 -0.92
CA ARG A 215 -0.52 11.68 -0.69
C ARG A 215 -1.18 12.34 0.50
N ALA A 216 -2.48 12.13 0.70
CA ALA A 216 -3.21 12.70 1.84
C ALA A 216 -2.58 12.33 3.20
N ASN A 217 -2.00 11.13 3.29
CA ASN A 217 -1.34 10.63 4.50
C ASN A 217 0.18 10.86 4.52
N LYS A 218 0.75 11.43 3.44
CA LYS A 218 2.20 11.60 3.30
C LYS A 218 2.66 12.89 3.98
N LYS A 219 3.65 12.78 4.85
CA LYS A 219 4.39 13.94 5.36
C LYS A 219 5.34 14.44 4.27
N PHE A 220 5.02 15.57 3.65
CA PHE A 220 5.91 16.24 2.70
C PHE A 220 7.08 16.85 3.46
N LYS A 221 8.30 16.49 3.04
CA LYS A 221 9.54 17.07 3.57
C LYS A 221 10.13 17.98 2.50
N ALA A 222 10.69 19.11 2.92
CA ALA A 222 11.43 19.98 2.02
C ALA A 222 12.69 19.23 1.57
N HIS A 223 12.72 18.85 0.29
CA HIS A 223 13.88 18.28 -0.38
C HIS A 223 14.23 19.17 -1.56
N PHE A 224 15.53 19.29 -1.86
CA PHE A 224 15.98 19.96 -3.06
C PHE A 224 15.43 19.23 -4.28
N LEU A 225 14.78 19.98 -5.17
CA LEU A 225 14.31 19.44 -6.44
C LEU A 225 15.43 19.58 -7.46
N LEU A 226 15.79 18.47 -8.11
CA LEU A 226 16.88 18.42 -9.09
C LEU A 226 16.54 19.16 -10.39
N ASN A 227 15.24 19.32 -10.69
CA ASN A 227 14.73 19.68 -12.01
C ASN A 227 13.91 20.99 -12.02
N VAL A 228 14.11 21.88 -11.05
CA VAL A 228 13.49 23.21 -11.01
C VAL A 228 14.47 24.23 -11.57
#